data_AF-A0A3E2V042-F1
#
_entry.id   AF-A0A3E2V042-F1
#
_cell.length_a   1.000
_cell.length_b   1.000
_cell.length_c   1.000
_cell.angle_alpha   90.00
_cell.angle_beta   90.00
_cell.angle_gamma   90.00
#
_symmetry.space_group_name_H-M   'P 1'
#
loop_
_entity.id
_entity.type
_entity.pdbx_description
1 polymer ?
#
loop_
_entity_poly.entity_id
_entity_poly.type
_entity_poly.pdbx_seq_one_letter_code
_entity_poly.pdbx_strand_id
1 'polypeptide(L)'
;MPNSDLKVLGEKVRTERKLAGLTQEQLAERCHVSTKHIANIEKGSMNPSYEILLAIARVLPVSLDALITPGMDKTEIELKEFNRIYLSCPEVVRETLMDSTRTLAKHLTEFYSKIENP
;
A
#
# COMPACT_ATOMS: atom_id res chain seq x y z
N MET A 1 -0.15 -13.55 2.56
CA MET A 1 0.69 -14.67 2.06
C MET A 1 1.55 -14.09 0.94
N PRO A 2 2.86 -14.38 0.84
CA PRO A 2 3.76 -13.67 -0.08
C PRO A 2 3.34 -13.67 -1.57
N ASN A 3 2.55 -14.64 -2.02
CA ASN A 3 2.01 -14.68 -3.39
C ASN A 3 0.79 -13.75 -3.64
N SER A 4 0.06 -13.31 -2.61
CA SER A 4 -1.01 -12.32 -2.79
C SER A 4 -0.40 -10.96 -3.15
N ASP A 5 0.65 -10.57 -2.44
CA ASP A 5 1.20 -9.22 -2.52
C ASP A 5 1.91 -8.99 -3.87
N LEU A 6 2.55 -10.02 -4.41
CA LEU A 6 3.13 -9.99 -5.76
C LEU A 6 2.06 -9.88 -6.86
N LYS A 7 0.87 -10.47 -6.66
CA LYS A 7 -0.25 -10.27 -7.61
C LYS A 7 -0.75 -8.83 -7.59
N VAL A 8 -0.91 -8.24 -6.40
CA VAL A 8 -1.34 -6.84 -6.28
C VAL A 8 -0.32 -5.88 -6.90
N LEU A 9 0.98 -6.09 -6.63
CA LEU A 9 2.07 -5.36 -7.29
C LEU A 9 2.00 -5.51 -8.82
N GLY A 10 1.88 -6.75 -9.32
CA GLY A 10 1.79 -7.03 -10.74
C GLY A 10 0.60 -6.35 -11.43
N GLU A 11 -0.56 -6.35 -10.77
CA GLU A 11 -1.76 -5.66 -11.22
C GLU A 11 -1.58 -4.13 -11.24
N LYS A 12 -0.93 -3.57 -10.22
CA LYS A 12 -0.61 -2.14 -10.19
C LYS A 12 0.32 -1.74 -11.33
N VAL A 13 1.42 -2.48 -11.54
CA VAL A 13 2.35 -2.25 -12.66
C VAL A 13 1.62 -2.34 -14.01
N ARG A 14 0.78 -3.37 -14.20
CA ARG A 14 -0.03 -3.52 -15.43
C ARG A 14 -0.95 -2.33 -15.64
N THR A 15 -1.61 -1.85 -14.58
CA THR A 15 -2.55 -0.74 -14.63
C THR A 15 -1.84 0.54 -15.03
N GLU A 16 -0.75 0.89 -14.34
CA GLU A 16 0.05 2.09 -14.63
C GLU A 16 0.66 2.04 -16.04
N ARG A 17 1.13 0.87 -16.48
CA ARG A 17 1.62 0.69 -17.87
C ARG A 17 0.53 0.99 -18.90
N LYS A 18 -0.68 0.46 -18.69
CA LYS A 18 -1.81 0.70 -19.60
C LYS A 18 -2.23 2.17 -19.60
N LEU A 19 -2.23 2.83 -18.44
CA LEU A 19 -2.49 4.28 -18.33
C LEU A 19 -1.44 5.11 -19.08
N ALA A 20 -0.17 4.67 -19.06
CA ALA A 20 0.91 5.27 -19.84
C ALA A 20 0.87 4.92 -21.35
N GLY A 21 -0.10 4.12 -21.81
CA GLY A 21 -0.26 3.75 -23.22
C GLY A 21 0.83 2.82 -23.77
N LEU A 22 1.56 2.11 -22.90
CA LEU A 22 2.70 1.28 -23.30
C LEU A 22 2.31 -0.20 -23.48
N THR A 23 2.92 -0.89 -24.45
CA THR A 23 2.91 -2.37 -24.50
C THR A 23 3.91 -2.95 -23.49
N GLN A 24 3.84 -4.27 -23.23
CA GLN A 24 4.80 -4.92 -22.34
C GLN A 24 6.22 -4.85 -22.92
N GLU A 25 6.36 -4.96 -24.24
CA GLU A 25 7.63 -4.83 -24.95
C GLU A 25 8.22 -3.43 -24.78
N GLN A 26 7.41 -2.39 -24.93
CA GLN A 26 7.85 -1.00 -24.77
C GLN A 26 8.27 -0.68 -23.33
N LEU A 27 7.55 -1.19 -22.34
CA LEU A 27 7.96 -1.05 -20.94
C LEU A 27 9.28 -1.81 -20.68
N ALA A 28 9.40 -3.03 -21.20
CA ALA A 28 10.58 -3.87 -21.03
C ALA A 28 11.83 -3.22 -21.64
N GLU A 29 11.72 -2.68 -22.86
CA GLU A 29 12.78 -1.95 -23.54
C GLU A 29 13.26 -0.76 -22.70
N ARG A 30 12.34 0.07 -22.21
CA ARG A 30 12.66 1.24 -21.37
C ARG A 30 13.23 0.88 -20.00
N CYS A 31 12.91 -0.30 -19.49
CA CYS A 31 13.46 -0.82 -18.23
C CYS A 31 14.73 -1.68 -18.44
N HIS A 32 15.20 -1.84 -19.68
CA HIS A 32 16.34 -2.69 -20.04
C HIS A 32 16.21 -4.15 -19.56
N VAL A 33 15.01 -4.71 -19.68
CA VAL A 33 14.71 -6.12 -19.37
C VAL A 33 14.01 -6.81 -20.54
N SER A 34 13.85 -8.13 -20.46
CA SER A 34 13.05 -8.86 -21.46
C SER A 34 11.56 -8.64 -21.25
N THR A 35 10.78 -8.69 -22.34
CA THR A 35 9.30 -8.67 -22.30
C THR A 35 8.74 -9.74 -21.36
N LYS A 36 9.36 -10.93 -21.36
CA LYS A 36 9.00 -12.03 -20.45
C LYS A 36 9.17 -11.65 -18.98
N HIS A 37 10.18 -10.85 -18.65
CA HIS A 37 10.41 -10.35 -17.30
C HIS A 37 9.24 -9.47 -16.85
N ILE A 38 8.86 -8.47 -17.65
CA ILE A 38 7.69 -7.62 -17.38
C ILE A 38 6.40 -8.44 -17.29
N ALA A 39 6.18 -9.40 -18.21
CA ALA A 39 4.99 -10.24 -18.19
C ALA A 39 4.89 -11.09 -16.90
N ASN A 40 6.02 -11.62 -16.42
CA ASN A 40 6.07 -12.39 -15.17
C ASN A 40 5.81 -11.52 -13.93
N ILE A 41 6.31 -10.28 -13.92
CA ILE A 41 6.01 -9.30 -12.86
C ILE A 41 4.50 -9.00 -12.86
N GLU A 42 3.93 -8.65 -14.02
CA GLU A 42 2.50 -8.32 -14.11
C GLU A 42 1.56 -9.49 -13.76
N LYS A 43 2.03 -10.72 -13.90
CA LYS A 43 1.30 -11.93 -13.48
C LYS A 43 1.42 -12.20 -11.97
N GLY A 44 2.33 -11.52 -11.27
CA GLY A 44 2.68 -11.79 -9.89
C GLY A 44 3.42 -13.13 -9.70
N SER A 45 4.00 -13.68 -10.76
CA SER A 45 4.76 -14.95 -10.72
C SER A 45 6.25 -14.76 -10.49
N MET A 46 6.69 -13.51 -10.32
CA MET A 46 8.09 -13.14 -10.10
C MET A 46 8.15 -11.97 -9.13
N ASN A 47 9.05 -12.06 -8.15
CA ASN A 47 9.41 -10.93 -7.30
C ASN A 47 10.50 -10.10 -8.01
N PRO A 48 10.21 -8.87 -8.47
CA PRO A 48 11.22 -8.03 -9.09
C PRO A 48 12.27 -7.58 -8.06
N SER A 49 13.51 -7.39 -8.52
CA SER A 49 14.53 -6.76 -7.68
C SER A 49 14.21 -5.28 -7.44
N TYR A 50 14.83 -4.69 -6.42
CA TYR A 50 14.75 -3.25 -6.15
C TYR A 50 15.11 -2.40 -7.39
N GLU A 51 16.14 -2.79 -8.12
CA GLU A 51 16.58 -2.07 -9.32
C GLU A 51 15.51 -2.08 -10.42
N ILE A 52 14.86 -3.22 -10.63
CA ILE A 52 13.77 -3.34 -11.60
C ILE A 52 12.54 -2.54 -11.17
N LEU A 53 12.18 -2.57 -9.88
CA LEU A 53 11.10 -1.75 -9.34
C LEU A 53 11.38 -0.25 -9.55
N LEU A 54 12.61 0.19 -9.29
CA LEU A 54 13.01 1.58 -9.49
C LEU A 54 13.01 1.98 -10.97
N ALA A 55 13.42 1.09 -11.87
CA ALA A 55 13.35 1.32 -13.31
C ALA A 55 11.89 1.48 -13.77
N ILE A 56 11.00 0.58 -13.33
CA ILE A 56 9.57 0.66 -13.63
C ILE A 56 8.97 1.96 -13.11
N ALA A 57 9.25 2.35 -11.86
CA ALA A 57 8.77 3.59 -11.24
C ALA A 57 9.28 4.87 -11.92
N ARG A 58 10.41 4.80 -12.65
CA ARG A 58 10.93 5.94 -13.42
C ARG A 58 10.28 6.04 -14.81
N VAL A 59 9.95 4.90 -15.42
CA VAL A 59 9.31 4.85 -16.74
C VAL A 59 7.81 5.13 -16.64
N LEU A 60 7.16 4.62 -15.60
CA LEU A 60 5.76 4.85 -15.30
C LEU A 60 5.64 6.09 -14.40
N PRO A 61 4.63 6.96 -14.57
CA PRO A 61 4.46 8.16 -13.76
C PRO A 61 3.91 7.85 -12.35
N VAL A 62 4.58 6.98 -11.60
CA VAL A 62 4.14 6.44 -10.30
C VAL A 62 5.31 6.38 -9.32
N SER A 63 5.06 6.70 -8.04
CA SER A 63 6.10 6.56 -7.01
C SER A 63 6.38 5.09 -6.70
N LEU A 64 7.59 4.79 -6.23
CA LEU A 64 7.93 3.44 -5.77
C LEU A 64 7.02 2.98 -4.63
N ASP A 65 6.69 3.89 -3.71
CA ASP A 65 5.74 3.63 -2.62
C ASP A 65 4.40 3.16 -3.18
N ALA A 66 3.78 3.91 -4.09
CA ALA A 66 2.51 3.56 -4.70
C ALA A 66 2.53 2.23 -5.50
N LEU A 67 3.69 1.74 -5.93
CA LEU A 67 3.84 0.42 -6.53
C LEU A 67 3.88 -0.72 -5.51
N ILE A 68 4.55 -0.53 -4.36
CA ILE A 68 4.81 -1.58 -3.36
C ILE A 68 3.82 -1.55 -2.19
N THR A 69 3.06 -0.47 -2.04
CA THR A 69 1.92 -0.35 -1.12
C THR A 69 0.60 -0.10 -1.87
N PRO A 70 0.29 -0.89 -2.93
CA PRO A 70 -0.90 -0.66 -3.74
C PRO A 70 -2.16 -0.94 -2.92
N GLY A 71 -3.03 0.06 -2.80
CA GLY A 71 -4.32 -0.12 -2.15
C GLY A 71 -4.27 -0.26 -0.64
N MET A 72 -3.25 0.31 0.03
CA MET A 72 -3.37 0.61 1.46
C MET A 72 -4.52 1.60 1.60
N ASP A 73 -5.68 1.12 2.05
CA ASP A 73 -6.81 2.01 2.26
C ASP A 73 -6.46 2.99 3.39
N LYS A 74 -7.15 4.13 3.41
CA LYS A 74 -6.90 5.18 4.40
C LYS A 74 -6.98 4.62 5.83
N THR A 75 -7.88 3.68 6.07
CA THR A 75 -8.06 3.00 7.35
C THR A 75 -6.82 2.19 7.74
N GLU A 76 -6.21 1.45 6.81
CA GLU A 76 -5.01 0.65 7.06
C GLU A 76 -3.81 1.55 7.39
N ILE A 77 -3.70 2.70 6.74
CA ILE A 77 -2.69 3.73 7.07
C ILE A 77 -2.93 4.26 8.49
N GLU A 78 -4.16 4.64 8.82
CA GLU A 78 -4.55 5.14 10.15
C GLU A 78 -4.30 4.09 11.25
N LEU A 79 -4.62 2.82 10.99
CA LEU A 79 -4.37 1.72 11.93
C LEU A 79 -2.87 1.47 12.14
N LYS A 80 -2.06 1.54 11.09
CA LYS A 80 -0.59 1.42 11.20
C LYS A 80 -0.01 2.58 12.01
N GLU A 81 -0.51 3.78 11.82
CA GLU A 81 -0.13 4.94 12.63
C GLU A 81 -0.51 4.75 14.10
N PHE A 82 -1.74 4.33 14.38
CA PHE A 82 -2.19 4.05 15.75
C PHE A 82 -1.30 2.99 16.43
N ASN A 83 -0.98 1.90 15.72
CA ASN A 83 -0.08 0.86 16.22
C ASN A 83 1.33 1.40 16.49
N ARG A 84 1.87 2.25 15.61
CA ARG A 84 3.17 2.89 15.82
C ARG A 84 3.19 3.74 17.10
N ILE A 85 2.14 4.52 17.34
CA ILE A 85 2.00 5.33 18.55
C ILE A 85 1.96 4.43 19.78
N TYR A 86 1.10 3.41 19.79
CA TYR A 86 0.98 2.45 20.89
C TYR A 86 2.31 1.76 21.24
N LEU A 87 3.05 1.31 20.23
CA LEU A 87 4.33 0.64 20.41
C LEU A 87 5.45 1.58 20.86
N SER A 88 5.37 2.87 20.52
CA SER A 88 6.34 3.89 20.97
C SER A 88 6.25 4.20 22.46
N CYS A 89 5.14 3.86 23.12
CA CYS A 89 4.96 4.04 24.56
C CYS A 89 5.64 2.92 25.37
N PRO A 90 6.19 3.23 26.56
CA PRO A 90 6.61 2.22 27.52
C PRO A 90 5.48 1.25 27.85
N GLU A 91 5.81 -0.03 28.05
CA GLU A 91 4.82 -1.09 28.26
C GLU A 91 3.84 -0.78 29.40
N VAL A 92 4.35 -0.22 30.50
CA VAL A 92 3.55 0.17 31.67
C VAL A 92 2.49 1.24 31.39
N VAL A 93 2.62 2.02 30.32
CA VAL A 93 1.69 3.11 29.95
C VAL A 93 0.66 2.66 28.92
N ARG A 94 0.91 1.55 28.21
CA ARG A 94 0.07 1.08 27.10
C ARG A 94 -1.36 0.76 27.53
N GLU A 95 -1.54 0.21 28.72
CA GLU A 95 -2.86 -0.07 29.28
C GLU A 95 -3.66 1.22 29.48
N THR A 96 -3.07 2.23 30.13
CA THR A 96 -3.70 3.54 30.33
C THR A 96 -4.03 4.24 29.00
N LEU A 97 -3.15 4.13 27.99
CA LEU A 97 -3.40 4.66 26.65
C LEU A 97 -4.61 3.97 25.99
N MET A 98 -4.71 2.65 26.12
CA MET A 98 -5.82 1.88 25.57
C MET A 98 -7.15 2.25 26.24
N ASP A 99 -7.17 2.38 27.57
CA ASP A 99 -8.38 2.78 28.31
C ASP A 99 -8.84 4.21 27.98
N SER A 100 -7.88 5.11 27.83
CA SER A 100 -8.14 6.48 27.38
C SER A 100 -8.74 6.49 25.98
N THR A 101 -8.19 5.67 25.07
CA THR A 101 -8.70 5.53 23.70
C THR A 101 -10.13 4.99 23.68
N ARG A 102 -10.44 3.95 24.47
CA ARG A 102 -11.81 3.39 24.58
C ARG A 102 -12.81 4.41 25.09
N THR A 103 -12.43 5.14 26.15
CA THR A 103 -13.26 6.20 26.73
C THR A 103 -13.55 7.29 25.71
N LEU A 104 -12.53 7.76 25.00
CA LEU A 104 -12.69 8.79 23.97
C LEU A 104 -13.55 8.31 22.80
N ALA A 105 -13.31 7.09 22.30
CA ALA A 105 -14.09 6.50 21.22
C ALA A 105 -15.59 6.44 21.59
N LYS A 106 -15.91 5.98 22.81
CA LYS A 106 -17.29 5.95 23.32
C LYS A 106 -17.93 7.34 23.30
N HIS A 107 -17.25 8.35 23.87
CA HIS A 107 -17.79 9.72 23.91
C HIS A 107 -18.01 10.32 22.51
N LEU A 108 -17.08 10.08 21.58
CA LEU A 108 -17.22 10.57 20.20
C LEU A 108 -18.40 9.90 19.47
N THR A 109 -18.58 8.59 19.64
CA THR A 109 -19.72 7.88 19.05
C THR A 109 -21.04 8.37 19.63
N GLU A 110 -21.15 8.50 20.96
CA GLU A 110 -22.36 9.04 21.61
C GLU A 110 -22.67 10.46 21.18
N PHE A 111 -21.64 11.31 21.04
CA PHE A 111 -21.80 12.68 20.55
C PHE A 111 -22.31 12.71 19.10
N TYR A 112 -21.73 11.90 18.22
CA TYR A 112 -22.13 11.83 16.81
C TYR A 112 -23.57 11.33 16.65
N SER A 113 -23.98 10.30 17.40
CA SER A 113 -25.36 9.77 17.35
C SER A 113 -26.41 10.80 17.77
N LYS A 114 -26.09 11.71 18.71
CA LYS A 114 -26.98 12.82 19.11
C LYS A 114 -27.13 13.90 18.04
N ILE A 115 -26.19 14.00 17.10
CA ILE A 115 -26.22 14.97 16.01
C ILE A 115 -26.97 14.41 14.79
N GLU A 116 -26.81 13.12 14.48
CA GLU A 116 -27.50 12.48 13.35
C GLU A 116 -28.97 12.12 13.64
N ASN A 117 -29.35 11.88 14.90
CA ASN A 117 -30.73 11.66 15.34
C ASN A 117 -31.10 12.69 16.43
N PRO A 118 -31.48 13.92 16.04
CA PRO A 118 -31.82 14.99 16.97
C PRO A 118 -33.12 14.74 17.75
#